data_AF-A0A2U3I3Q1-F1
#
_entry.id   AF-A0A2U3I3Q1-F1
#
_cell.length_a   1.000
_cell.length_b   1.000
_cell.length_c   1.000
_cell.angle_alpha   90.00
_cell.angle_beta   90.00
_cell.angle_gamma   90.00
#
_symmetry.space_group_name_H-M   'P 1'
#
loop_
_entity.id
_entity.type
_entity.pdbx_description
1 polymer ?
#
loop_
_entity_poly.entity_id
_entity_poly.type
_entity_poly.pdbx_seq_one_letter_code
_entity_poly.pdbx_strand_id
1 'polypeptide(L)'
;MIKMSRSPSGAAFSAVVIVAFDPANGDVHATYVHGYEGELDERGLERSRGQVLKDVRGRLASCAAIELIQVPLAEMEDGWVERIDPITREVVVRRGCDVPNGVTRP
;
A
#
# COMPACT_ATOMS: atom_id res chain seq x y z
N MET A 1 -1.10 9.21 15.56
CA MET A 1 -1.22 10.57 15.00
C MET A 1 -0.02 10.86 14.09
N ILE A 2 -0.11 10.43 12.83
CA ILE A 2 0.87 10.81 11.80
C ILE A 2 0.65 12.30 11.52
N LYS A 3 1.67 13.11 11.81
CA LYS A 3 1.63 14.56 11.61
C LYS A 3 1.71 14.81 10.10
N MET A 4 0.58 15.08 9.46
CA MET A 4 0.56 15.53 8.06
C MET A 4 1.33 16.85 7.99
N SER A 5 2.54 16.77 7.46
CA SER A 5 3.39 17.93 7.21
C SER A 5 2.81 18.63 5.99
N ARG A 6 2.28 19.85 6.15
CA ARG A 6 1.88 20.68 5.02
C ARG A 6 3.10 20.88 4.13
N SER A 7 3.00 20.54 2.85
CA SER A 7 4.00 20.92 1.86
C SER A 7 4.18 22.45 1.88
N PRO A 8 5.41 22.96 1.66
CA PRO A 8 5.68 24.39 1.61
C PRO A 8 4.94 25.14 0.48
N SER A 9 4.34 24.41 -0.46
CA SER A 9 3.50 24.90 -1.55
C SER A 9 2.04 25.20 -1.15
N GLY A 10 1.59 24.80 0.04
CA GLY A 10 0.19 24.94 0.49
C GLY A 10 -0.80 23.98 -0.19
N ALA A 11 -0.32 23.12 -1.10
CA ALA A 11 -1.12 22.07 -1.71
C ALA A 11 -1.35 20.91 -0.74
N ALA A 12 -2.53 20.28 -0.85
CA ALA A 12 -2.86 19.11 -0.05
C ALA A 12 -2.00 17.93 -0.50
N PHE A 13 -1.23 17.37 0.45
CA PHE A 13 -0.50 16.14 0.23
C PHE A 13 -1.47 14.97 0.36
N SER A 14 -1.59 14.18 -0.71
CA SER A 14 -2.42 12.98 -0.76
C SER A 14 -1.53 11.76 -0.93
N ALA A 15 -2.05 10.59 -0.59
CA ALA A 15 -1.31 9.35 -0.76
C ALA A 15 -2.23 8.18 -1.07
N VAL A 16 -1.71 7.25 -1.84
CA VAL A 16 -2.31 5.93 -2.07
C VAL A 16 -1.37 4.84 -1.57
N VAL A 17 -1.96 3.80 -1.00
CA VAL A 17 -1.27 2.58 -0.60
C VAL A 17 -1.42 1.57 -1.75
N ILE A 18 -0.30 1.12 -2.30
CA ILE A 18 -0.21 0.02 -3.25
C ILE A 18 -0.01 -1.25 -2.44
N VAL A 19 -0.93 -2.20 -2.57
CA VAL A 19 -0.88 -3.48 -1.86
C VAL A 19 -0.59 -4.57 -2.87
N ALA A 20 0.49 -5.32 -2.65
CA ALA A 20 0.80 -6.53 -3.40
C ALA A 20 0.33 -7.75 -2.62
N PHE A 21 -0.52 -8.57 -3.25
CA PHE A 21 -1.14 -9.73 -2.63
C PHE A 21 -1.23 -10.91 -3.58
N ASP A 22 -1.37 -12.11 -3.03
CA ASP A 22 -1.67 -13.34 -3.77
C ASP A 22 -3.19 -13.47 -3.94
N PRO A 23 -3.72 -13.48 -5.17
CA PRO A 23 -5.16 -13.54 -5.41
C PRO A 23 -5.77 -14.91 -5.08
N ALA A 24 -4.97 -15.96 -4.87
CA ALA A 24 -5.50 -17.29 -4.53
C ALA A 24 -5.97 -17.38 -3.07
N ASN A 25 -5.29 -16.70 -2.15
CA ASN A 25 -5.52 -16.77 -0.70
C ASN A 25 -5.77 -15.40 -0.05
N GLY A 26 -5.47 -14.30 -0.75
CA GLY A 26 -5.59 -12.96 -0.21
C GLY A 26 -4.37 -12.46 0.58
N ASP A 27 -3.29 -13.24 0.62
CA ASP A 27 -2.13 -12.96 1.47
C ASP A 27 -1.37 -11.74 0.97
N VAL A 28 -1.10 -10.79 1.88
CA VAL A 28 -0.38 -9.55 1.56
C VAL A 28 1.11 -9.78 1.67
N HIS A 29 1.82 -9.55 0.56
CA HIS A 29 3.28 -9.71 0.50
C HIS A 29 4.02 -8.39 0.71
N ALA A 30 3.43 -7.27 0.32
CA ALA A 30 4.01 -5.95 0.58
C ALA A 30 2.98 -4.83 0.48
N THR A 31 3.25 -3.74 1.19
CA THR A 31 2.53 -2.47 1.08
C THR A 31 3.52 -1.34 0.80
N TYR A 32 3.15 -0.42 -0.09
CA TYR A 32 3.97 0.72 -0.46
C TYR A 32 3.11 1.97 -0.53
N VAL A 33 3.60 3.08 0.01
CA VAL A 33 2.89 4.36 0.00
C VAL A 33 3.44 5.22 -1.13
N HIS A 34 2.57 5.62 -2.06
CA HIS A 34 2.85 6.61 -3.09
C HIS A 34 2.19 7.92 -2.69
N GLY A 35 3.01 8.88 -2.24
CA GLY A 35 2.56 10.24 -1.93
C GLY A 35 2.65 11.14 -3.16
N TYR A 36 1.68 12.03 -3.32
CA TYR A 36 1.62 13.00 -4.40
C TYR A 36 1.01 14.32 -3.92
N GLU A 37 1.30 15.39 -4.65
CA GLU A 37 0.83 16.73 -4.35
C GLU A 37 -0.16 17.19 -5.43
N GLY A 38 -1.37 17.58 -5.03
CA GLY A 38 -2.41 17.98 -5.98
C GLY A 38 -3.13 16.78 -6.61
N GLU A 39 -3.18 16.72 -7.94
CA GLU A 39 -3.79 15.61 -8.68
C GLU A 39 -2.90 14.36 -8.67
N LEU A 40 -3.50 13.19 -8.82
CA LEU A 40 -2.78 11.92 -8.81
C LEU A 40 -1.83 11.83 -10.01
N ASP A 41 -0.52 11.69 -9.74
CA ASP A 41 0.47 11.42 -10.78
C ASP A 41 0.34 9.96 -11.27
N GLU A 42 -0.54 9.72 -12.24
CA GLU A 42 -0.78 8.37 -12.79
C GLU A 42 0.50 7.73 -13.33
N ARG A 43 1.42 8.53 -13.90
CA ARG A 43 2.69 8.04 -14.44
C ARG A 43 3.68 7.69 -13.34
N GLY A 44 3.72 8.49 -12.27
CA GLY A 44 4.45 8.18 -11.04
C GLY A 44 3.94 6.92 -10.38
N LEU A 45 2.62 6.79 -10.28
CA LEU A 45 1.96 5.64 -9.71
C LEU A 45 2.26 4.35 -10.48
N GLU A 46 2.18 4.39 -11.81
CA GLU A 46 2.48 3.21 -12.64
C GLU A 46 3.96 2.78 -12.50
N ARG A 47 4.89 3.74 -12.41
CA ARG A 47 6.29 3.44 -12.10
C ARG A 47 6.44 2.79 -10.73
N SER A 48 5.76 3.32 -9.72
CA SER A 48 5.74 2.72 -8.37
C SER A 48 5.20 1.29 -8.43
N ARG A 49 4.09 1.03 -9.13
CA ARG A 49 3.52 -0.32 -9.29
C ARG A 49 4.51 -1.30 -9.91
N GLY A 50 5.16 -0.91 -11.01
CA GLY A 50 6.16 -1.74 -11.67
C GLY A 50 7.34 -2.07 -10.75
N GLN A 51 7.81 -1.10 -9.96
CA GLN A 51 8.89 -1.30 -9.00
C GLN A 51 8.48 -2.25 -7.87
N VAL A 52 7.29 -2.05 -7.29
CA VAL A 52 6.74 -2.90 -6.23
C VAL A 52 6.63 -4.35 -6.70
N LEU A 53 6.08 -4.56 -7.90
CA LEU A 53 5.93 -5.91 -8.45
C LEU A 53 7.29 -6.59 -8.66
N LYS A 54 8.28 -5.84 -9.16
CA LYS A 54 9.66 -6.34 -9.33
C LYS A 54 10.27 -6.72 -7.99
N ASP A 55 10.12 -5.89 -6.97
CA ASP A 55 10.69 -6.13 -5.64
C ASP A 55 10.04 -7.32 -4.94
N VAL A 56 8.71 -7.45 -5.03
CA VAL A 56 7.97 -8.59 -4.46
C VAL A 56 8.35 -9.89 -5.16
N ARG A 57 8.39 -9.90 -6.50
CA ARG A 57 8.82 -11.07 -7.27
C ARG A 57 10.29 -11.44 -7.05
N GLY A 58 11.15 -10.46 -6.82
CA GLY A 58 12.56 -10.71 -6.49
C GLY A 58 12.74 -11.35 -5.12
N ARG A 59 11.82 -11.12 -4.19
CA ARG A 59 11.84 -11.69 -2.82
C ARG A 59 11.13 -13.05 -2.73
N LEU A 60 10.07 -13.25 -3.50
CA LEU A 60 9.33 -14.50 -3.51
C LEU A 60 10.04 -15.52 -4.41
N ALA A 61 10.51 -16.62 -3.83
CA ALA A 61 11.05 -17.76 -4.58
C ALA A 61 9.97 -18.55 -5.36
N SER A 62 8.71 -18.09 -5.30
CA SER A 62 7.52 -18.79 -5.80
C SER A 62 6.98 -18.12 -7.06
N CYS A 63 6.41 -18.92 -7.96
CA CYS A 63 5.62 -18.48 -9.11
C CYS A 63 4.21 -17.98 -8.74
N ALA A 64 3.99 -17.56 -7.48
CA ALA A 64 2.71 -17.04 -7.03
C ALA A 64 2.25 -15.90 -7.97
N ALA A 65 0.99 -15.96 -8.39
CA ALA A 65 0.38 -14.85 -9.09
C ALA A 65 0.35 -13.68 -8.10
N ILE A 66 0.89 -12.53 -8.48
CA ILE A 66 0.87 -11.32 -7.63
C ILE A 66 0.03 -10.28 -8.33
N GLU A 67 -1.02 -9.83 -7.65
CA GLU A 67 -1.85 -8.71 -8.06
C GLU A 67 -1.57 -7.48 -7.20
N LEU A 68 -1.88 -6.30 -7.76
CA LEU A 68 -1.73 -5.02 -7.09
C LEU A 68 -3.08 -4.31 -7.02
N ILE A 69 -3.49 -3.90 -5.82
CA ILE A 69 -4.59 -2.94 -5.63
C ILE A 69 -4.09 -1.61 -5.08
N GLN A 70 -4.92 -0.59 -5.23
CA GLN A 70 -4.67 0.75 -4.72
C GLN A 70 -5.75 1.09 -3.69
N VAL A 71 -5.32 1.60 -2.54
CA VAL A 71 -6.20 1.99 -1.44
C VAL A 71 -5.86 3.42 -1.06
N PRO A 72 -6.79 4.39 -1.12
CA PRO A 72 -6.54 5.73 -0.63
C PRO A 72 -6.07 5.69 0.83
N LEU A 73 -4.97 6.38 1.16
CA LEU A 73 -4.45 6.36 2.53
C LEU A 73 -5.48 6.90 3.54
N ALA A 74 -6.39 7.78 3.09
CA ALA A 74 -7.50 8.29 3.90
C ALA A 74 -8.47 7.20 4.38
N GLU A 75 -8.58 6.07 3.66
CA GLU A 75 -9.44 4.93 4.05
C GLU A 75 -8.75 4.00 5.07
N MET A 76 -7.44 4.19 5.30
CA MET A 76 -6.61 3.36 6.18
C MET A 76 -6.54 3.90 7.62
N GLU A 77 -7.51 4.69 8.08
CA GLU A 77 -7.51 5.39 9.39
C GLU A 77 -6.93 4.54 10.54
N ASP A 78 -5.67 4.83 10.91
CA ASP A 78 -4.85 4.18 11.95
C ASP A 78 -4.78 2.63 11.89
N GLY A 79 -4.96 2.04 10.70
CA GLY A 79 -4.84 0.60 10.47
C GLY A 79 -3.76 0.22 9.45
N TRP A 80 -3.45 -1.08 9.38
CA TRP A 80 -2.67 -1.66 8.28
C TRP A 80 -3.51 -2.69 7.53
N VAL A 81 -3.17 -2.88 6.27
CA VAL A 81 -3.75 -3.96 5.47
C VAL A 81 -3.27 -5.29 6.03
N GLU A 82 -4.19 -6.08 6.57
CA GLU A 82 -3.90 -7.42 7.07
C GLU A 82 -4.02 -8.45 5.95
N ARG A 83 -5.10 -8.35 5.17
CA ARG A 83 -5.43 -9.27 4.09
C ARG A 83 -6.28 -8.58 3.03
N ILE A 84 -6.27 -9.11 1.81
CA ILE A 84 -7.26 -8.78 0.77
C ILE A 84 -8.23 -9.95 0.65
N ASP A 85 -9.54 -9.71 0.61
CA ASP A 85 -10.49 -10.78 0.30
C ASP A 85 -10.25 -11.28 -1.14
N PRO A 86 -9.91 -12.56 -1.36
CA PRO A 86 -9.57 -13.04 -2.70
C PRO A 86 -10.76 -13.05 -3.67
N ILE A 87 -12.00 -12.99 -3.17
CA ILE A 87 -13.22 -12.99 -3.98
C ILE A 87 -13.68 -11.56 -4.27
N THR A 88 -13.89 -10.76 -3.22
CA THR A 88 -14.45 -9.40 -3.36
C THR A 88 -13.38 -8.34 -3.61
N ARG A 89 -12.10 -8.67 -3.39
CA ARG A 89 -10.96 -7.75 -3.42
C ARG A 89 -11.08 -6.62 -2.40
N GLU A 90 -11.92 -6.81 -1.39
CA GLU A 90 -12.06 -5.87 -0.29
C GLU A 90 -10.86 -5.92 0.65
N VAL A 91 -10.49 -4.76 1.15
CA VAL A 91 -9.33 -4.59 2.04
C VAL A 91 -9.76 -4.92 3.46
N VAL A 92 -9.17 -5.97 4.04
CA VAL A 92 -9.33 -6.27 5.47
C VAL A 92 -8.29 -5.47 6.23
N VAL A 93 -8.76 -4.41 6.89
CA VAL A 93 -7.92 -3.52 7.69
C VAL A 93 -7.94 -3.96 9.14
N ARG A 94 -6.76 -4.21 9.70
CA ARG A 94 -6.62 -4.39 11.14
C ARG A 94 -6.33 -3.06 11.81
N ARG A 95 -7.19 -2.71 12.77
CA ARG A 95 -7.07 -1.49 13.59
C ARG A 95 -6.46 -1.86 14.93
N GLY A 96 -5.40 -1.18 15.35
CA GLY A 96 -4.74 -1.41 16.63
C GLY A 96 -3.28 -0.93 16.66
N CYS A 97 -2.67 -0.83 17.83
CA CYS A 97 -1.26 -0.39 18.00
C CYS A 97 -0.23 -1.51 17.83
N ASP A 98 -0.67 -2.76 17.61
CA ASP A 98 0.18 -3.95 17.52
C ASP A 98 0.76 -4.10 16.12
N VAL A 99 1.62 -3.14 15.74
CA VAL A 99 2.39 -3.24 14.50
C VAL A 99 3.21 -4.54 14.59
N PRO A 100 3.07 -5.50 13.65
CA PRO A 100 3.84 -6.73 13.70
C PRO A 100 5.34 -6.39 13.73
N ASN A 101 6.07 -7.03 14.66
CA ASN A 101 7.52 -6.87 14.81
C ASN A 101 8.19 -7.04 13.43
N GLY A 102 8.72 -5.95 12.86
CA GLY A 102 9.37 -5.95 11.55
C GLY A 102 9.05 -4.77 10.64
N VAL A 103 8.03 -3.96 10.95
CA VAL A 103 7.77 -2.71 10.24
C VAL A 103 8.46 -1.56 10.96
N THR A 104 9.62 -1.14 10.43
CA THR A 104 10.32 0.05 10.94
C THR A 104 9.46 1.28 10.63
N ARG A 105 9.01 2.00 11.67
CA ARG A 105 8.52 3.38 11.50
C ARG A 105 9.70 4.26 11.07
N PRO A 106 9.54 5.12 10.04
CA PRO A 106 10.47 6.21 9.80
C PRO A 106 10.46 7.24 10.93
#